data_AF-A0A2V5R2K2-F1
#
_entry.id   AF-A0A2V5R2K2-F1
#
_cell.length_a   1.000
_cell.length_b   1.000
_cell.length_c   1.000
_cell.angle_alpha   90.00
_cell.angle_beta   90.00
_cell.angle_gamma   90.00
#
_symmetry.space_group_name_H-M   'P 1'
#
loop_
_entity.id
_entity.type
_entity.pdbx_description
1 polymer ?
#
loop_
_entity_poly.entity_id
_entity_poly.type
_entity_poly.pdbx_seq_one_letter_code
_entity_poly.pdbx_strand_id
1 'polypeptide(L)'
;MFAGGLQDWLGLNEASITSSPYKREGLRGQCTIAALAECDNGTPAARITGEIWKGGRRIPQTLVILDPTGVVRGIGHSSSVYSENRFLNRVFYSKKVTGTRFFGYIRDYDPRLQYAVRSADDGILSEETIPVRVPATNPKP
;
A
#
# COMPACT_ATOMS: atom_id res chain seq x y z
N MET A 1 9.64 -3.15 8.95
CA MET A 1 8.84 -2.65 10.09
C MET A 1 8.02 -1.50 9.54
N PHE A 2 6.69 -1.49 9.73
CA PHE A 2 5.87 -0.34 9.31
C PHE A 2 6.38 0.92 10.01
N ALA A 3 6.40 2.08 9.33
CA ALA A 3 6.78 3.33 9.99
C ALA A 3 5.89 3.51 11.23
N GLY A 4 6.51 3.82 12.38
CA GLY A 4 5.79 4.06 13.61
C GLY A 4 4.73 5.15 13.40
N GLY A 5 3.50 4.92 13.89
CA GLY A 5 2.40 5.87 13.82
C GLY A 5 1.32 5.61 12.75
N LEU A 6 1.59 4.79 11.72
CA LEU A 6 0.56 4.50 10.70
C LEU A 6 -0.56 3.59 11.20
N GLN A 7 -0.25 2.73 12.17
CA GLN A 7 -1.28 1.88 12.79
C GLN A 7 -2.31 2.72 13.55
N ASP A 8 -1.91 3.89 14.05
CA ASP A 8 -2.81 4.82 14.75
C ASP A 8 -3.82 5.46 13.79
N TRP A 9 -3.58 5.37 12.47
CA TRP A 9 -4.49 5.89 11.45
C TRP A 9 -5.59 4.91 11.08
N LEU A 10 -5.48 3.63 11.45
CA LEU A 10 -6.50 2.64 11.15
C LEU A 10 -7.85 3.05 11.77
N GLY A 11 -8.89 3.10 10.94
CA GLY A 11 -10.23 3.55 11.33
C GLY A 11 -10.43 5.06 11.32
N LEU A 12 -9.38 5.86 11.08
CA LEU A 12 -9.52 7.31 10.91
C LEU A 12 -9.87 7.65 9.45
N ASN A 13 -10.57 8.78 9.28
CA ASN A 13 -10.84 9.34 7.97
C ASN A 13 -9.63 10.14 7.46
N GLU A 14 -9.35 10.10 6.16
CA GLU A 14 -8.23 10.83 5.55
C GLU A 14 -8.27 12.34 5.84
N ALA A 15 -9.46 12.93 5.98
CA ALA A 15 -9.63 14.33 6.35
C ALA A 15 -9.19 14.65 7.80
N SER A 16 -9.16 13.66 8.69
CA SER A 16 -8.72 13.81 10.08
C SER A 16 -7.23 13.56 10.27
N ILE A 17 -6.59 12.92 9.29
CA ILE A 17 -5.19 12.50 9.35
C ILE A 17 -4.25 13.61 8.89
N THR A 18 -4.61 14.30 7.81
CA THR A 18 -3.78 15.37 7.24
C THR A 18 -4.50 16.72 7.32
N SER A 19 -3.87 17.68 8.01
CA SER A 19 -4.27 19.09 8.00
C SER A 19 -3.72 19.87 6.80
N SER A 20 -2.79 19.25 6.04
CA SER A 20 -2.23 19.80 4.80
C SER A 20 -2.96 19.26 3.56
N PRO A 21 -2.96 20.03 2.45
CA PRO A 21 -3.46 19.52 1.19
C PRO A 21 -2.63 18.31 0.75
N TYR A 22 -3.29 17.40 0.03
CA TYR A 22 -2.65 16.29 -0.65
C TYR A 22 -1.42 16.74 -1.45
N LYS A 23 -0.43 15.86 -1.58
CA LYS A 23 0.81 16.13 -2.33
C LYS A 23 0.78 15.40 -3.66
N ARG A 24 1.07 16.10 -4.76
CA ARG A 24 1.36 15.43 -6.05
C ARG A 24 2.71 14.73 -5.97
N GLU A 25 2.70 13.41 -6.11
CA GLU A 25 3.91 12.59 -6.08
C GLU A 25 4.18 11.88 -7.41
N GLY A 26 3.27 11.97 -8.38
CA GLY A 26 3.33 11.19 -9.62
C GLY A 26 3.22 9.69 -9.34
N LEU A 27 2.42 9.31 -8.32
CA LEU A 27 2.23 7.92 -7.92
C LEU A 27 1.62 7.11 -9.07
N ARG A 28 2.23 5.96 -9.37
CA ARG A 28 1.77 5.01 -10.38
C ARG A 28 2.02 3.60 -9.89
N GLY A 29 1.22 2.66 -10.38
CA GLY A 29 1.36 1.28 -9.97
C GLY A 29 0.13 0.45 -10.26
N GLN A 30 0.17 -0.77 -9.74
CA GLN A 30 -0.92 -1.73 -9.76
C GLN A 30 -0.88 -2.55 -8.47
N CYS A 31 -2.05 -2.91 -7.95
CA CYS A 31 -2.13 -3.80 -6.80
C CYS A 31 -3.39 -4.66 -6.85
N THR A 32 -3.32 -5.79 -6.16
CA THR A 32 -4.39 -6.78 -6.12
C THR A 32 -4.51 -7.37 -4.73
N ILE A 33 -5.70 -7.86 -4.39
CA ILE A 33 -5.86 -8.82 -3.29
C ILE A 33 -5.05 -10.07 -3.65
N ALA A 34 -4.16 -10.49 -2.75
CA ALA A 34 -3.33 -11.67 -2.89
C ALA A 34 -3.94 -12.89 -2.17
N ALA A 35 -4.55 -12.66 -1.01
CA ALA A 35 -5.20 -13.70 -0.22
C ALA A 35 -6.21 -13.08 0.75
N LEU A 36 -7.25 -13.85 1.09
CA LEU A 36 -8.10 -13.56 2.23
C LEU A 36 -7.44 -14.10 3.51
N ALA A 37 -7.71 -13.44 4.63
CA ALA A 37 -7.22 -13.80 5.95
C ALA A 37 -8.27 -13.42 7.01
N GLU A 38 -8.01 -13.78 8.25
CA GLU A 38 -8.79 -13.36 9.41
C GLU A 38 -7.86 -12.67 10.42
N CYS A 39 -8.36 -11.64 11.08
CA CYS A 39 -7.70 -11.05 12.24
C CYS A 39 -7.85 -11.98 13.46
N ASP A 40 -7.05 -11.77 14.51
CA ASP A 40 -7.09 -12.60 15.74
C ASP A 40 -8.46 -12.59 16.43
N ASN A 41 -9.27 -11.56 16.20
CA ASN A 41 -10.64 -11.41 16.71
C ASN A 41 -11.70 -11.99 15.76
N GLY A 42 -11.31 -12.71 14.70
CA GLY A 42 -12.20 -13.32 13.71
C GLY A 42 -12.76 -12.35 12.67
N THR A 43 -12.34 -11.07 12.62
CA THR A 43 -12.83 -10.17 11.58
C THR A 43 -12.16 -10.46 10.22
N PRO A 44 -12.89 -10.33 9.10
CA PRO A 44 -12.31 -10.54 7.78
C PRO A 44 -11.16 -9.58 7.49
N ALA A 45 -10.10 -10.11 6.89
CA ALA A 45 -8.95 -9.35 6.44
C ALA A 45 -8.55 -9.77 5.02
N ALA A 46 -7.79 -8.91 4.35
CA ALA A 46 -7.20 -9.25 3.06
C ALA A 46 -5.74 -8.84 3.02
N ARG A 47 -4.90 -9.70 2.44
CA ARG A 47 -3.52 -9.37 2.10
C ARG A 47 -3.47 -8.80 0.70
N ILE A 48 -2.71 -7.73 0.51
CA ILE A 48 -2.50 -7.11 -0.80
C ILE A 48 -1.04 -7.16 -1.21
N THR A 49 -0.83 -7.26 -2.51
CA THR A 49 0.50 -7.14 -3.13
C THR A 49 0.39 -6.31 -4.39
N GLY A 50 1.46 -5.61 -4.72
CA GLY A 50 1.47 -4.77 -5.91
C GLY A 50 2.85 -4.21 -6.20
N GLU A 51 2.91 -3.42 -7.26
CA GLU A 51 4.06 -2.64 -7.67
C GLU A 51 3.68 -1.17 -7.65
N ILE A 52 4.53 -0.33 -7.08
CA ILE A 52 4.24 1.09 -6.91
C ILE A 52 5.52 1.93 -7.00
N TRP A 53 5.41 3.10 -7.62
CA TRP A 53 6.50 4.05 -7.75
C TRP A 53 5.97 5.49 -7.87
N LYS A 54 6.83 6.45 -7.56
CA LYS A 54 6.61 7.90 -7.68
C LYS A 54 7.34 8.48 -8.89
N GLY A 55 7.10 9.76 -9.16
CA GLY A 55 7.91 10.56 -10.07
C GLY A 55 9.42 10.43 -9.77
N GLY A 56 10.23 10.34 -10.83
CA GLY A 56 11.69 10.15 -10.69
C GLY A 56 12.13 8.76 -10.23
N ARG A 57 11.27 7.72 -10.38
CA ARG A 57 11.54 6.31 -10.03
C ARG A 57 11.83 6.07 -8.53
N ARG A 58 11.29 6.93 -7.65
CA ARG A 58 11.35 6.73 -6.20
C ARG A 58 10.28 5.72 -5.78
N ILE A 59 10.55 4.93 -4.75
CA ILE A 59 9.60 3.95 -4.22
C ILE A 59 9.00 4.54 -2.93
N PRO A 60 7.67 4.67 -2.81
CA PRO A 60 7.04 5.09 -1.55
C PRO A 60 7.37 4.09 -0.45
N GLN A 61 7.77 4.54 0.73
CA GLN A 61 8.08 3.62 1.84
C GLN A 61 6.80 3.20 2.55
N THR A 62 5.88 4.15 2.67
CA THR A 62 4.70 4.08 3.51
C THR A 62 3.45 4.22 2.64
N LEU A 63 2.53 3.27 2.77
CA LEU A 63 1.28 3.24 2.02
C LEU A 63 0.10 3.08 2.96
N VAL A 64 -1.00 3.74 2.64
CA VAL A 64 -2.30 3.54 3.31
C VAL A 64 -3.33 3.06 2.30
N ILE A 65 -4.28 2.27 2.79
CA ILE A 65 -5.36 1.70 1.99
C ILE A 65 -6.67 2.24 2.52
N LEU A 66 -7.39 2.94 1.66
CA LEU A 66 -8.63 3.64 1.97
C LEU A 66 -9.81 2.88 1.38
N ASP A 67 -10.93 2.88 2.10
CA ASP A 67 -12.22 2.53 1.52
C ASP A 67 -12.84 3.72 0.74
N PRO A 68 -13.95 3.52 0.01
CA PRO A 68 -14.59 4.60 -0.76
C PRO A 68 -15.06 5.80 0.07
N THR A 69 -15.16 5.68 1.39
CA THR A 69 -15.56 6.77 2.30
C THR A 69 -14.36 7.57 2.80
N GLY A 70 -13.14 7.18 2.42
CA GLY A 70 -11.91 7.80 2.85
C GLY A 70 -11.43 7.32 4.23
N VAL A 71 -11.98 6.23 4.76
CA VAL A 71 -11.48 5.64 6.02
C VAL A 71 -10.30 4.73 5.72
N VAL A 72 -9.22 4.86 6.52
CA VAL A 72 -8.05 3.99 6.43
C VAL A 72 -8.40 2.61 6.98
N ARG A 73 -8.50 1.64 6.08
CA ARG A 73 -8.77 0.23 6.41
C ARG A 73 -7.50 -0.61 6.43
N GLY A 74 -6.39 -0.09 5.93
CA GLY A 74 -5.19 -0.89 5.78
C GLY A 74 -3.91 -0.10 5.61
N ILE A 75 -2.79 -0.80 5.76
CA ILE A 75 -1.45 -0.25 5.63
C ILE A 75 -0.62 -1.16 4.73
N GLY A 76 0.23 -0.56 3.92
CA GLY A 76 1.23 -1.23 3.10
C GLY A 76 2.63 -0.68 3.35
N HIS A 77 3.62 -1.51 3.05
CA HIS A 77 5.02 -1.14 3.07
C HIS A 77 5.70 -1.69 1.82
N SER A 78 6.50 -0.85 1.16
CA SER A 78 7.28 -1.30 0.01
C SER A 78 8.47 -2.13 0.46
N SER A 79 8.68 -3.31 -0.12
CA SER A 79 9.91 -4.05 0.10
C SER A 79 11.03 -3.37 -0.71
N SER A 80 11.65 -2.33 -0.14
CA SER A 80 12.80 -1.71 -0.76
C SER A 80 13.99 -2.67 -0.68
N VAL A 81 14.23 -3.41 -1.77
CA VAL A 81 15.59 -3.95 -2.03
C VAL A 81 16.55 -2.81 -2.38
N TYR A 82 16.01 -1.63 -2.71
CA TYR A 82 16.74 -0.37 -2.69
C TYR A 82 17.04 0.09 -1.26
N SER A 83 17.91 -0.66 -0.57
CA SER A 83 18.81 0.02 0.35
C SER A 83 19.55 1.10 -0.45
N GLU A 84 19.68 2.30 0.10
CA GLU A 84 20.53 3.37 -0.46
C GLU A 84 22.00 2.92 -0.65
N ASN A 85 22.34 1.74 -0.12
CA ASN A 85 23.59 1.06 -0.29
C ASN A 85 23.71 0.40 -1.68
N ARG A 86 24.22 1.21 -2.62
CA ARG A 86 24.55 0.82 -4.00
C ARG A 86 25.49 -0.41 -4.08
N PHE A 87 26.29 -0.67 -3.03
CA PHE A 87 27.21 -1.81 -2.96
C PHE A 87 26.46 -3.13 -2.68
N LEU A 88 25.55 -3.17 -1.71
CA LEU A 88 24.74 -4.36 -1.41
C LEU A 88 23.88 -4.78 -2.62
N ASN A 89 23.31 -3.80 -3.32
CA ASN A 89 22.56 -4.03 -4.55
C ASN A 89 23.39 -4.63 -5.70
N ARG A 90 24.67 -4.28 -5.76
CA ARG A 90 25.60 -4.82 -6.75
C ARG A 90 26.03 -6.25 -6.40
N VAL A 91 26.34 -6.50 -5.12
CA VAL A 91 26.91 -7.78 -4.66
C VAL A 91 25.85 -8.87 -4.56
N PHE A 92 24.68 -8.58 -3.98
CA PHE A 92 23.67 -9.60 -3.70
C PHE A 92 22.63 -9.75 -4.80
N TYR A 93 22.30 -8.65 -5.48
CA TYR A 93 21.16 -8.62 -6.41
C TYR A 93 21.56 -8.38 -7.87
N SER A 94 22.87 -8.37 -8.18
CA SER A 94 23.42 -8.34 -9.55
C SER A 94 22.75 -7.30 -10.48
N LYS A 95 22.35 -6.13 -9.95
CA LYS A 95 21.56 -5.10 -10.67
C LYS A 95 20.19 -5.55 -11.23
N LYS A 96 19.69 -6.74 -10.88
CA LYS A 96 18.48 -7.34 -11.47
C LYS A 96 17.18 -7.14 -10.69
N VAL A 97 17.24 -6.65 -9.45
CA VAL A 97 16.04 -6.50 -8.61
C VAL A 97 15.61 -5.02 -8.54
N THR A 98 14.70 -4.63 -9.41
CA THR A 98 13.93 -3.39 -9.30
C THR A 98 12.78 -3.62 -8.32
N GLY A 99 13.02 -3.47 -7.02
CA GLY A 99 12.01 -3.75 -5.98
C GLY A 99 10.96 -2.65 -5.85
N THR A 100 10.09 -2.46 -6.86
CA THR A 100 8.87 -1.63 -6.74
C THR A 100 7.75 -2.35 -5.99
N ARG A 101 8.01 -3.58 -5.55
CA ARG A 101 7.01 -4.42 -4.91
C ARG A 101 6.68 -3.93 -3.51
N PHE A 102 5.40 -3.99 -3.16
CA PHE A 102 4.92 -3.73 -1.83
C PHE A 102 3.97 -4.83 -1.35
N PHE A 103 3.81 -4.89 -0.04
CA PHE A 103 2.88 -5.76 0.64
C PHE A 103 2.09 -4.95 1.65
N GLY A 104 0.82 -5.28 1.81
CA GLY A 104 -0.04 -4.64 2.79
C GLY A 104 -1.18 -5.54 3.22
N TYR A 105 -2.01 -5.02 4.10
CA TYR A 105 -3.22 -5.68 4.55
C TYR A 105 -4.36 -4.70 4.71
N ILE A 106 -5.59 -5.21 4.57
CA ILE A 106 -6.85 -4.52 4.83
C ILE A 106 -7.53 -5.25 5.99
N ARG A 107 -7.97 -4.49 7.00
CA ARG A 107 -8.85 -4.96 8.08
C ARG A 107 -10.30 -4.69 7.74
N ASP A 108 -11.18 -5.49 8.32
CA ASP A 108 -12.63 -5.45 8.10
C ASP A 108 -12.96 -5.46 6.59
N TYR A 109 -12.28 -6.36 5.87
CA TYR A 109 -12.35 -6.41 4.42
C TYR A 109 -13.74 -6.81 3.94
N ASP A 110 -14.42 -5.87 3.29
CA ASP A 110 -15.63 -6.11 2.50
C ASP A 110 -15.27 -6.18 0.99
N PRO A 111 -15.48 -7.31 0.30
CA PRO A 111 -15.21 -7.47 -1.13
C PRO A 111 -16.10 -6.62 -2.04
N ARG A 112 -17.16 -6.01 -1.52
CA ARG A 112 -18.05 -5.10 -2.27
C ARG A 112 -17.49 -3.69 -2.41
N LEU A 113 -16.48 -3.35 -1.61
CA LEU A 113 -15.87 -2.03 -1.61
C LEU A 113 -14.67 -1.96 -2.55
N GLN A 114 -14.54 -0.84 -3.26
CA GLN A 114 -13.37 -0.54 -4.09
C GLN A 114 -12.34 0.23 -3.27
N TYR A 115 -11.34 -0.47 -2.77
CA TYR A 115 -10.26 0.15 -2.01
C TYR A 115 -9.25 0.83 -2.93
N ALA A 116 -8.55 1.83 -2.38
CA ALA A 116 -7.49 2.53 -3.07
C ALA A 116 -6.25 2.70 -2.18
N VAL A 117 -5.08 2.59 -2.79
CA VAL A 117 -3.77 2.81 -2.15
C VAL A 117 -3.32 4.25 -2.40
N ARG A 118 -2.86 4.92 -1.34
CA ARG A 118 -2.13 6.18 -1.41
C ARG A 118 -0.74 6.04 -0.81
N SER A 119 0.18 6.87 -1.28
CA SER A 119 1.44 7.12 -0.57
C SER A 119 1.15 7.99 0.64
N ALA A 120 1.80 7.69 1.76
CA ALA A 120 1.69 8.43 3.01
C ALA A 120 3.10 8.75 3.57
N ASP A 121 4.08 8.87 2.69
CA ASP A 121 5.43 9.29 3.05
C ASP A 121 5.40 10.69 3.68
N ASP A 122 6.28 10.93 4.65
CA ASP A 122 6.36 12.18 5.41
C ASP A 122 5.07 12.57 6.14
N GLY A 123 4.13 11.63 6.32
CA GLY A 123 2.84 11.87 6.96
C GLY A 123 1.84 12.62 6.08
N ILE A 124 2.10 12.76 4.78
CA ILE A 124 1.24 13.49 3.83
C ILE A 124 0.70 12.52 2.78
N LEU A 125 -0.60 12.56 2.54
CA LEU A 125 -1.25 11.70 1.54
C LEU A 125 -0.99 12.19 0.12
N SER A 126 -0.72 11.26 -0.80
CA SER A 126 -0.65 11.58 -2.22
C SER A 126 -2.01 11.97 -2.80
N GLU A 127 -2.03 12.91 -3.75
CA GLU A 127 -3.22 13.22 -4.56
C GLU A 127 -3.65 12.01 -5.37
N GLU A 128 -2.68 11.31 -5.95
CA GLU A 128 -2.91 10.15 -6.79
C GLU A 128 -3.27 8.92 -5.96
N THR A 129 -4.15 8.09 -6.51
CA THR A 129 -4.61 6.83 -5.90
C THR A 129 -4.40 5.66 -6.85
N ILE A 130 -4.10 4.48 -6.31
CA ILE A 130 -3.98 3.23 -7.07
C ILE A 130 -5.11 2.29 -6.64
N PRO A 131 -6.04 1.92 -7.53
CA PRO A 131 -7.14 1.03 -7.16
C PRO A 131 -6.65 -0.37 -6.83
N VAL A 132 -7.19 -0.97 -5.77
CA VAL A 132 -6.96 -2.36 -5.41
C VAL A 132 -7.86 -3.25 -6.25
N ARG A 133 -7.27 -4.10 -7.08
CA ARG A 133 -8.03 -5.06 -7.89
C ARG A 133 -8.41 -6.27 -7.05
N VAL A 134 -9.65 -6.71 -7.18
CA VAL A 134 -10.05 -8.05 -6.73
C VAL A 134 -9.70 -9.02 -7.86
N PRO A 135 -8.97 -10.11 -7.60
CA PRO A 135 -8.77 -11.15 -8.60
C PRO A 135 -10.13 -11.59 -9.13
N ALA A 136 -10.27 -11.69 -10.45
CA ALA A 136 -11.43 -12.36 -11.01
C ALA A 136 -11.43 -13.79 -10.44
N THR A 137 -12.40 -14.10 -9.58
CA THR A 137 -12.70 -15.49 -9.24
C THR A 137 -13.17 -16.12 -10.54
N ASN A 138 -12.32 -16.89 -11.22
CA ASN A 138 -12.83 -17.84 -12.21
C ASN A 138 -13.82 -18.74 -11.45
N PRO A 139 -15.12 -18.77 -11.81
CA PRO A 139 -15.93 -19.89 -11.38
C PRO A 139 -15.26 -21.13 -11.97
N LYS A 140 -14.80 -22.04 -11.10
CA LYS A 140 -14.45 -23.39 -11.57
C LYS A 140 -15.73 -23.97 -12.20
N PRO A 141 -15.66 -24.51 -13.43
CA PRO A 141 -16.78 -25.20 -14.06
C PRO A 141 -17.20 -26.44 -13.25
#